data_AF-A0A352PJ63-F1
#
_entry.id   AF-A0A352PJ63-F1
#
_cell.length_a   1.000
_cell.length_b   1.000
_cell.length_c   1.000
_cell.angle_alpha   90.00
_cell.angle_beta   90.00
_cell.angle_gamma   90.00
#
_symmetry.space_group_name_H-M   'P 1'
#
loop_
_entity.id
_entity.type
_entity.pdbx_description
1 polymer ?
#
loop_
_entity_poly.entity_id
_entity_poly.type
_entity_poly.pdbx_seq_one_letter_code
_entity_poly.pdbx_strand_id
1 'polypeptide(L)'
;MRGEDFVDRNGVYTLKNDCYIIDGLQRVTAAIKMLQKPDGKEPRLGAVVHFGTTEEWERERFRILNADRTKLSPNVLLRNFRQSVPAIDLLYHLSGEQEFALKGRISWGQRMNRDHLTTALSVCKVISILHSGIMVGLRGHRLDEIVIGLQTVMSKIGRDKFRRNVITFFDVIDEAWGIRSVAFKEGTPHIRNTFLFTVATLLAKNSMFWEKDELTVPQEDRKRFRSFPLNDPNVRNLSGAGGRATHILYQLFVEHMNHGRRSRKLSETVFGHAYPIADGA
;
A
#
# COMPACT_ATOMS: atom_id res chain seq x y z
N MET A 1 38.22 3.47 9.56
CA MET A 1 39.58 3.32 10.13
C MET A 1 40.07 4.72 10.32
N ARG A 2 40.38 5.10 11.56
CA ARG A 2 40.69 6.50 11.89
C ARG A 2 42.08 6.94 11.42
N GLY A 3 42.97 5.98 11.16
CA GLY A 3 44.27 6.20 10.52
C GLY A 3 44.28 5.80 9.05
N GLU A 4 45.47 5.84 8.46
CA GLU A 4 45.75 5.48 7.06
C GLU A 4 46.90 4.45 6.94
N ASP A 5 47.29 3.78 8.03
CA ASP A 5 48.31 2.74 7.98
C ASP A 5 47.71 1.42 7.46
N PHE A 6 47.99 1.14 6.19
CA PHE A 6 47.67 -0.10 5.52
C PHE A 6 48.80 -0.51 4.57
N VAL A 7 48.84 -1.80 4.23
CA VAL A 7 49.73 -2.34 3.20
C VAL A 7 48.88 -2.80 2.03
N ASP A 8 49.18 -2.30 0.84
CA ASP A 8 48.62 -2.81 -0.41
C ASP A 8 49.65 -3.73 -1.08
N ARG A 9 49.27 -4.98 -1.33
CA ARG A 9 50.03 -5.91 -2.18
C ARG A 9 49.08 -6.55 -3.17
N ASN A 10 49.20 -6.19 -4.44
CA ASN A 10 48.45 -6.77 -5.55
C ASN A 10 46.91 -6.74 -5.36
N GLY A 11 46.38 -5.62 -4.84
CA GLY A 11 44.94 -5.47 -4.60
C GLY A 11 44.44 -6.16 -3.33
N VAL A 12 45.35 -6.71 -2.52
CA VAL A 12 45.08 -7.17 -1.16
C VAL A 12 45.52 -6.09 -0.19
N TYR A 13 44.54 -5.52 0.52
CA TYR A 13 44.76 -4.51 1.55
C TYR A 13 44.83 -5.18 2.93
N THR A 14 45.97 -5.03 3.61
CA THR A 14 46.13 -5.40 5.03
C THR A 14 46.03 -4.15 5.89
N LEU A 15 44.94 -4.03 6.62
CA LEU A 15 44.65 -2.90 7.51
C LEU A 15 45.40 -3.08 8.83
N LYS A 16 46.18 -2.09 9.27
CA LYS A 16 46.96 -2.18 10.51
C LYS A 16 46.38 -1.38 11.67
N ASN A 17 45.65 -0.30 11.39
CA ASN A 17 44.95 0.44 12.43
C ASN A 17 43.62 -0.23 12.82
N ASP A 18 43.12 0.15 14.00
CA ASP A 18 41.82 -0.29 14.49
C ASP A 18 40.69 0.08 13.51
N CYS A 19 39.81 -0.89 13.30
CA CYS A 19 38.66 -0.79 12.42
C CYS A 19 37.37 -0.75 13.24
N TYR A 20 36.57 0.29 13.05
CA TYR A 20 35.29 0.48 13.73
C TYR A 20 34.13 0.17 12.79
N ILE A 21 33.10 -0.52 13.30
CA ILE A 21 31.92 -0.91 12.53
C ILE A 21 30.92 0.25 12.55
N ILE A 22 30.66 0.82 11.37
CA ILE A 22 29.68 1.90 11.19
C ILE A 22 28.28 1.34 10.89
N ASP A 23 28.16 0.24 10.14
CA ASP A 23 26.86 -0.40 9.87
C ASP A 23 27.05 -1.91 9.70
N GLY A 24 25.97 -2.68 9.88
CA GLY A 24 25.96 -4.11 9.62
C GLY A 24 26.42 -4.96 10.80
N LEU A 25 26.31 -4.45 12.04
CA LEU A 25 26.66 -5.18 13.27
C LEU A 25 26.07 -6.60 13.30
N GLN A 26 24.79 -6.77 12.93
CA GLN A 26 24.14 -8.09 12.87
C GLN A 26 24.85 -9.06 11.92
N ARG A 27 25.34 -8.59 10.77
CA ARG A 27 26.07 -9.40 9.78
C ARG A 27 27.43 -9.80 10.33
N VAL A 28 28.13 -8.87 10.99
CA VAL A 28 29.42 -9.14 11.66
C VAL A 28 29.23 -10.14 12.80
N THR A 29 28.24 -9.94 13.66
CA THR A 29 27.94 -10.87 14.76
C THR A 29 27.59 -12.26 14.23
N ALA A 30 26.84 -12.37 13.14
CA ALA A 30 26.54 -13.66 12.51
C ALA A 30 27.79 -14.36 11.98
N ALA A 31 28.70 -13.60 11.33
CA ALA A 31 29.97 -14.12 10.85
C ALA A 31 30.87 -14.62 12.01
N ILE A 32 30.99 -13.84 13.09
CA ILE A 32 31.73 -14.24 14.29
C ILE A 32 31.14 -15.52 14.89
N LYS A 33 29.81 -15.58 15.04
CA LYS A 33 29.14 -16.79 15.54
C LYS A 33 29.37 -18.01 14.64
N MET A 34 29.52 -17.82 13.33
CA MET A 34 29.83 -18.91 12.40
C MET A 34 31.26 -19.44 12.58
N LEU A 35 32.23 -18.55 12.79
CA LEU A 35 33.62 -18.92 13.10
C LEU A 35 33.77 -19.66 14.43
N GLN A 36 32.90 -19.38 15.40
CA GLN A 36 32.92 -20.02 16.72
C GLN A 36 32.30 -21.42 16.75
N LYS A 37 31.67 -21.88 15.65
CA LYS A 37 31.08 -23.22 15.60
C LYS A 37 32.17 -24.29 15.34
N PRO A 38 32.06 -25.49 15.94
CA PRO A 38 32.99 -26.60 15.69
C PRO A 38 33.07 -27.02 14.21
N ASP A 39 31.96 -26.87 13.47
CA ASP A 39 31.82 -27.10 12.03
C ASP A 39 31.79 -25.80 11.21
N GLY A 40 32.25 -24.70 11.82
CA GLY A 40 32.23 -23.36 11.25
C GLY A 40 33.03 -23.25 9.97
N LYS A 41 32.40 -22.74 8.90
CA LYS A 41 33.10 -22.32 7.69
C LYS A 41 33.60 -20.89 7.84
N GLU A 42 34.67 -20.54 7.11
CA GLU A 42 35.18 -19.18 7.07
C GLU A 42 34.20 -18.26 6.31
N PRO A 43 33.55 -17.28 6.98
CA PRO A 43 32.59 -16.39 6.35
C PRO A 43 33.31 -15.34 5.50
N ARG A 44 32.83 -15.12 4.29
CA ARG A 44 33.24 -13.97 3.47
C ARG A 44 32.29 -12.81 3.72
N LEU A 45 32.80 -11.73 4.29
CA LEU A 45 32.06 -10.50 4.53
C LEU A 45 32.50 -9.42 3.54
N GLY A 46 31.57 -8.98 2.69
CA GLY A 46 31.79 -7.79 1.86
C GLY A 46 31.74 -6.54 2.74
N ALA A 47 32.78 -5.72 2.69
CA ALA A 47 32.89 -4.48 3.45
C ALA A 47 33.38 -3.34 2.57
N VAL A 48 32.96 -2.12 2.89
CA VAL A 48 33.56 -0.89 2.38
C VAL A 48 34.36 -0.28 3.53
N VAL A 49 35.65 -0.09 3.32
CA VAL A 49 36.56 0.47 4.32
C VAL A 49 36.80 1.94 3.98
N HIS A 50 36.58 2.81 4.95
CA HIS A 50 36.90 4.23 4.87
C HIS A 50 38.15 4.50 5.71
N PHE A 51 39.11 5.23 5.14
CA PHE A 51 40.39 5.60 5.76
C PHE A 51 40.35 7.06 6.25
N GLY A 52 41.19 7.39 7.23
CA GLY A 52 41.31 8.76 7.76
C GLY A 52 40.00 9.30 8.38
N THR A 53 39.15 8.43 8.92
CA THR A 53 37.84 8.84 9.46
C THR A 53 37.95 9.49 10.84
N THR A 54 37.05 10.40 11.19
CA THR A 54 36.86 10.90 12.57
C THR A 54 35.59 10.33 13.18
N GLU A 55 35.43 10.47 14.50
CA GLU A 55 34.23 9.99 15.19
C GLU A 55 32.97 10.74 14.76
N GLU A 56 33.07 12.04 14.52
CA GLU A 56 31.97 12.87 14.00
C GLU A 56 31.55 12.38 12.61
N TRP A 57 32.52 12.07 11.76
CA TRP A 57 32.28 11.50 10.43
C TRP A 57 31.59 10.14 10.52
N GLU A 58 32.05 9.27 11.43
CA GLU A 58 31.46 7.94 11.66
C GLU A 58 30.00 8.05 12.11
N ARG A 59 29.68 8.99 13.02
CA ARG A 59 28.31 9.24 13.49
C ARG A 59 27.40 9.76 12.37
N GLU A 60 27.86 10.72 11.57
CA GLU A 60 27.05 11.21 10.45
C GLU A 60 26.87 10.13 9.39
N ARG A 61 27.89 9.30 9.15
CA ARG A 61 27.77 8.18 8.21
C ARG A 61 26.80 7.11 8.72
N PHE A 62 26.82 6.79 10.02
CA PHE A 62 25.83 5.94 10.66
C PHE A 62 24.42 6.51 10.47
N ARG A 63 24.26 7.83 10.67
CA ARG A 63 22.98 8.54 10.48
C ARG A 63 22.49 8.41 9.04
N ILE A 64 23.32 8.74 8.05
CA ILE A 64 22.96 8.62 6.63
C ILE A 64 22.61 7.17 6.26
N LEU A 65 23.41 6.19 6.70
CA LEU A 65 23.20 4.78 6.37
C LEU A 65 21.94 4.18 7.00
N ASN A 66 21.47 4.71 8.13
CA ASN A 66 20.29 4.21 8.84
C ASN A 66 19.03 5.07 8.63
N ALA A 67 19.19 6.39 8.46
CA ALA A 67 18.12 7.35 8.28
C ALA A 67 17.82 7.64 6.80
N ASP A 68 18.86 7.78 5.95
CA ASP A 68 18.72 8.09 4.52
C ASP A 68 18.73 6.86 3.61
N ARG A 69 18.85 5.64 4.19
CA ARG A 69 18.55 4.43 3.44
C ARG A 69 17.10 4.49 3.04
N THR A 70 16.87 4.86 1.78
CA THR A 70 15.53 4.90 1.21
C THR A 70 14.95 3.49 1.33
N LYS A 71 14.10 3.27 2.33
CA LYS A 71 13.43 1.99 2.53
C LYS A 71 12.77 1.61 1.22
N LEU A 72 12.96 0.36 0.80
CA LEU A 72 12.36 -0.14 -0.42
C LEU A 72 10.85 0.07 -0.31
N SER A 73 10.28 0.77 -1.30
CA SER A 73 8.86 1.12 -1.27
C SER A 73 8.02 -0.15 -1.22
N PRO A 74 6.92 -0.19 -0.44
CA PRO A 74 5.96 -1.29 -0.47
C PRO A 74 5.45 -1.61 -1.88
N ASN A 75 5.43 -0.62 -2.79
CA ASN A 75 5.05 -0.83 -4.18
C ASN A 75 6.05 -1.72 -4.94
N VAL A 76 7.35 -1.53 -4.67
CA VAL A 76 8.40 -2.36 -5.28
C VAL A 76 8.35 -3.77 -4.70
N LEU A 77 8.09 -3.90 -3.40
CA LEU A 77 7.87 -5.19 -2.76
C LEU A 77 6.66 -5.93 -3.38
N LEU A 78 5.52 -5.25 -3.55
CA LEU A 78 4.35 -5.80 -4.25
C LEU A 78 4.69 -6.23 -5.68
N ARG A 79 5.44 -5.42 -6.43
CA ARG A 79 5.91 -5.80 -7.76
C ARG A 79 6.79 -7.05 -7.73
N ASN A 80 7.57 -7.28 -6.68
CA ASN A 80 8.38 -8.50 -6.57
C ASN A 80 7.53 -9.73 -6.24
N PHE A 81 6.44 -9.56 -5.47
CA PHE A 81 5.50 -10.65 -5.15
C PHE A 81 4.75 -11.22 -6.35
N ARG A 82 4.76 -10.57 -7.53
CA ARG A 82 4.12 -11.09 -8.75
C ARG A 82 4.57 -12.50 -9.12
N GLN A 83 5.84 -12.82 -8.87
CA GLN A 83 6.39 -14.13 -9.22
C GLN A 83 5.86 -15.26 -8.33
N SER A 84 5.40 -14.94 -7.12
CA SER A 84 5.00 -15.94 -6.12
C SER A 84 3.54 -15.83 -5.70
N VAL A 85 2.84 -14.74 -6.03
CA VAL A 85 1.47 -14.47 -5.59
C VAL A 85 0.58 -14.14 -6.79
N PRO A 86 -0.18 -15.12 -7.29
CA PRO A 86 -1.07 -14.97 -8.44
C PRO A 86 -2.04 -13.78 -8.39
N ALA A 87 -2.56 -13.42 -7.21
CA ALA A 87 -3.46 -12.27 -7.08
C ALA A 87 -2.74 -10.95 -7.37
N ILE A 88 -1.50 -10.80 -6.91
CA ILE A 88 -0.70 -9.59 -7.17
C ILE A 88 -0.26 -9.53 -8.63
N ASP A 89 0.08 -10.68 -9.22
CA ASP A 89 0.38 -10.79 -10.63
C ASP A 89 -0.80 -10.35 -11.51
N LEU A 90 -2.01 -10.80 -11.18
CA LEU A 90 -3.23 -10.37 -11.86
C LEU A 90 -3.42 -8.86 -11.79
N LEU A 91 -3.29 -8.26 -10.60
CA LEU A 91 -3.45 -6.81 -10.43
C LEU A 91 -2.38 -6.01 -11.19
N TYR A 92 -1.17 -6.54 -11.29
CA TYR A 92 -0.12 -5.93 -12.08
C TYR A 92 -0.46 -5.93 -13.57
N HIS A 93 -0.87 -7.07 -14.13
CA HIS A 93 -1.25 -7.16 -15.54
C HIS A 93 -2.48 -6.30 -15.84
N LEU A 94 -3.50 -6.34 -14.97
CA LEU A 94 -4.69 -5.51 -15.07
C LEU A 94 -4.35 -4.00 -15.15
N SER A 95 -3.30 -3.56 -14.46
CA SER A 95 -2.84 -2.17 -14.52
C SER A 95 -2.35 -1.70 -15.90
N GLY A 96 -2.12 -2.62 -16.84
CA GLY A 96 -1.77 -2.33 -18.24
C GLY A 96 -2.91 -2.50 -19.24
N GLU A 97 -4.05 -3.06 -18.85
CA GLU A 97 -5.15 -3.41 -19.75
C GLU A 97 -5.99 -2.19 -20.16
N GLN A 98 -6.42 -2.15 -21.43
CA GLN A 98 -7.23 -1.05 -22.00
C GLN A 98 -8.55 -0.81 -21.27
N GLU A 99 -9.20 -1.89 -20.86
CA GLU A 99 -10.50 -1.85 -20.20
C GLU A 99 -10.40 -1.27 -18.78
N PHE A 100 -9.22 -1.28 -18.16
CA PHE A 100 -9.10 -0.88 -16.77
C PHE A 100 -9.02 0.63 -16.59
N ALA A 101 -9.88 1.22 -15.75
CA ALA A 101 -9.95 2.67 -15.56
C ALA A 101 -8.64 3.31 -15.09
N LEU A 102 -7.78 2.56 -14.39
CA LEU A 102 -6.48 3.01 -13.91
C LEU A 102 -5.30 2.57 -14.80
N LYS A 103 -5.54 2.22 -16.06
CA LYS A 103 -4.48 1.78 -16.98
C LYS A 103 -3.30 2.75 -17.01
N GLY A 104 -2.11 2.25 -16.71
CA GLY A 104 -0.87 3.04 -16.72
C GLY A 104 -0.83 4.15 -15.65
N ARG A 105 -1.81 4.21 -14.75
CA ARG A 105 -1.93 5.24 -13.70
C ARG A 105 -1.54 4.73 -12.29
N ILE A 106 -1.09 3.48 -12.17
CA ILE A 106 -0.70 2.86 -10.89
C ILE A 106 0.82 2.79 -10.77
N SER A 107 1.34 3.36 -9.70
CA SER A 107 2.76 3.30 -9.38
C SER A 107 3.15 1.98 -8.69
N TRP A 108 3.94 1.17 -9.40
CA TRP A 108 4.61 -0.04 -8.87
C TRP A 108 6.09 0.19 -8.50
N GLY A 109 6.58 1.42 -8.66
CA GLY A 109 7.97 1.80 -8.42
C GLY A 109 8.23 2.45 -7.05
N GLN A 110 9.49 2.85 -6.83
CA GLN A 110 9.93 3.53 -5.61
C GLN A 110 9.22 4.88 -5.41
N ARG A 111 9.01 5.62 -6.51
CA ARG A 111 8.36 6.93 -6.56
C ARG A 111 7.27 6.93 -7.63
N MET A 112 6.26 7.78 -7.45
CA MET A 112 5.23 8.00 -8.46
C MET A 112 5.80 8.87 -9.59
N ASN A 113 5.47 8.52 -10.84
CA ASN A 113 5.69 9.39 -12.00
C ASN A 113 4.55 10.40 -12.08
N ARG A 114 4.74 11.45 -12.88
CA ARG A 114 3.74 12.51 -13.10
C ARG A 114 2.38 11.97 -13.56
N ASP A 115 2.40 10.91 -14.36
CA ASP A 115 1.21 10.28 -14.92
C ASP A 115 0.52 9.28 -13.98
N HIS A 116 1.12 8.97 -12.83
CA HIS A 116 0.51 8.07 -11.86
C HIS A 116 -0.48 8.81 -10.97
N LEU A 117 -1.68 8.25 -10.82
CA LEU A 117 -2.75 8.78 -9.97
C LEU A 117 -2.73 8.15 -8.57
N THR A 118 -2.27 6.91 -8.46
CA THR A 118 -2.25 6.17 -7.20
C THR A 118 -1.06 5.21 -7.12
N THR A 119 -0.93 4.52 -5.99
CA THR A 119 0.13 3.53 -5.73
C THR A 119 -0.44 2.12 -5.73
N ALA A 120 0.41 1.12 -6.04
CA ALA A 120 0.02 -0.29 -5.96
C ALA A 120 -0.48 -0.67 -4.56
N LEU A 121 0.16 -0.17 -3.49
CA LEU A 121 -0.27 -0.39 -2.12
C LEU A 121 -1.68 0.17 -1.86
N SER A 122 -1.96 1.40 -2.31
CA SER A 122 -3.28 2.01 -2.19
C SER A 122 -4.36 1.15 -2.85
N VAL A 123 -4.10 0.71 -4.08
CA VAL A 123 -5.04 -0.14 -4.84
C VAL A 123 -5.27 -1.47 -4.12
N CYS A 124 -4.20 -2.14 -3.66
CA CYS A 124 -4.33 -3.38 -2.90
C CYS A 124 -5.19 -3.19 -1.65
N LYS A 125 -4.98 -2.11 -0.88
CA LYS A 125 -5.80 -1.79 0.30
C LYS A 125 -7.27 -1.55 -0.04
N VAL A 126 -7.56 -0.82 -1.12
CA VAL A 126 -8.93 -0.59 -1.60
C VAL A 126 -9.61 -1.94 -1.91
N ILE A 127 -8.91 -2.83 -2.63
CA ILE A 127 -9.44 -4.13 -3.02
C ILE A 127 -9.64 -5.05 -1.81
N SER A 128 -8.72 -5.01 -0.84
CA SER A 128 -8.86 -5.72 0.43
C SER A 128 -10.09 -5.25 1.22
N ILE A 129 -10.35 -3.94 1.24
CA ILE A 129 -11.54 -3.36 1.88
C ILE A 129 -12.81 -3.78 1.12
N LEU A 130 -12.80 -3.71 -0.21
CA LEU A 130 -13.93 -4.09 -1.06
C LEU A 130 -14.39 -5.53 -0.77
N HIS A 131 -13.45 -6.46 -0.63
CA HIS A 131 -13.77 -7.87 -0.39
C HIS A 131 -13.95 -8.23 1.10
N SER A 132 -13.90 -7.23 2.01
CA SER A 132 -14.04 -7.47 3.46
C SER A 132 -15.40 -8.03 3.89
N GLY A 133 -16.43 -7.93 3.04
CA GLY A 133 -17.72 -8.60 3.25
C GLY A 133 -17.71 -10.11 2.98
N ILE A 134 -16.74 -10.60 2.19
CA ILE A 134 -16.63 -12.01 1.77
C ILE A 134 -15.72 -12.79 2.73
N MET A 135 -14.74 -12.12 3.33
CA MET A 135 -13.77 -12.74 4.23
C MET A 135 -13.37 -11.76 5.34
N VAL A 136 -13.42 -12.26 6.57
CA VAL A 136 -13.00 -11.52 7.77
C VAL A 136 -11.48 -11.40 7.80
N GLY A 137 -10.96 -10.29 8.31
CA GLY A 137 -9.52 -10.10 8.54
C GLY A 137 -8.72 -9.53 7.36
N LEU A 138 -9.37 -9.14 6.25
CA LEU A 138 -8.67 -8.58 5.08
C LEU A 138 -8.13 -7.16 5.27
N ARG A 139 -8.45 -6.47 6.36
CA ARG A 139 -8.02 -5.09 6.64
C ARG A 139 -6.61 -5.03 7.25
N GLY A 140 -5.69 -5.80 6.70
CA GLY A 140 -4.30 -5.82 7.13
C GLY A 140 -3.64 -4.45 6.99
N HIS A 141 -2.85 -4.06 7.99
CA HIS A 141 -2.05 -2.84 7.94
C HIS A 141 -0.67 -3.11 7.35
N ARG A 142 -0.21 -4.36 7.45
CA ARG A 142 1.09 -4.81 6.97
C ARG A 142 1.00 -5.38 5.56
N LEU A 143 2.12 -5.35 4.85
CA LEU A 143 2.19 -5.75 3.44
C LEU A 143 1.90 -7.24 3.24
N ASP A 144 2.49 -8.07 4.10
CA ASP A 144 2.32 -9.52 4.14
C ASP A 144 0.85 -9.91 4.35
N GLU A 145 0.17 -9.27 5.30
CA GLU A 145 -1.25 -9.49 5.57
C GLU A 145 -2.12 -9.16 4.35
N ILE A 146 -1.84 -8.04 3.66
CA ILE A 146 -2.57 -7.62 2.46
C ILE A 146 -2.37 -8.65 1.34
N VAL A 147 -1.13 -9.05 1.09
CA VAL A 147 -0.78 -10.00 0.02
C VAL A 147 -1.45 -11.36 0.25
N ILE A 148 -1.36 -11.90 1.48
CA ILE A 148 -2.01 -13.15 1.86
C ILE A 148 -3.53 -13.03 1.77
N GLY A 149 -4.10 -11.93 2.26
CA GLY A 149 -5.54 -11.69 2.22
C GLY A 149 -6.08 -11.68 0.79
N LEU A 150 -5.44 -10.92 -0.12
CA LEU A 150 -5.85 -10.86 -1.53
C LEU A 150 -5.75 -12.21 -2.22
N GLN A 151 -4.67 -12.97 -1.95
CA GLN A 151 -4.53 -14.32 -2.49
C GLN A 151 -5.64 -15.25 -1.98
N THR A 152 -5.92 -15.22 -0.68
CA THR A 152 -6.96 -16.07 -0.07
C THR A 152 -8.35 -15.75 -0.65
N VAL A 153 -8.67 -14.47 -0.84
CA VAL A 153 -9.94 -14.06 -1.49
C VAL A 153 -10.01 -14.60 -2.90
N MET A 154 -8.97 -14.38 -3.71
CA MET A 154 -8.96 -14.84 -5.10
C MET A 154 -9.09 -16.36 -5.19
N SER A 155 -8.44 -17.11 -4.30
CA SER A 155 -8.58 -18.57 -4.22
C SER A 155 -10.00 -18.99 -3.83
N LYS A 156 -10.71 -18.21 -3.00
CA LYS A 156 -12.08 -18.51 -2.56
C LYS A 156 -13.13 -18.23 -3.64
N ILE A 157 -13.07 -17.07 -4.28
CA ILE A 157 -14.11 -16.64 -5.24
C ILE A 157 -13.77 -16.96 -6.70
N GLY A 158 -12.52 -17.36 -6.96
CA GLY A 158 -12.00 -17.61 -8.28
C GLY A 158 -11.40 -16.36 -8.93
N ARG A 159 -10.41 -16.60 -9.81
CA ARG A 159 -9.63 -15.57 -10.52
C ARG A 159 -10.51 -14.59 -11.30
N ASP A 160 -11.50 -15.11 -12.04
CA ASP A 160 -12.31 -14.29 -12.93
C ASP A 160 -13.27 -13.36 -12.18
N LYS A 161 -13.94 -13.88 -11.14
CA LYS A 161 -14.80 -13.05 -10.27
C LYS A 161 -13.97 -11.99 -9.56
N PHE A 162 -12.80 -12.35 -9.04
CA PHE A 162 -11.90 -11.39 -8.42
C PHE A 162 -11.50 -10.27 -9.40
N ARG A 163 -11.10 -10.62 -10.63
CA ARG A 163 -10.80 -9.62 -11.68
C ARG A 163 -12.00 -8.73 -11.96
N ARG A 164 -13.18 -9.31 -12.19
CA ARG A 164 -14.41 -8.56 -12.50
C ARG A 164 -14.80 -7.62 -11.36
N ASN A 165 -14.72 -8.05 -10.10
CA ASN A 165 -15.00 -7.19 -8.95
C ASN A 165 -14.10 -5.95 -8.91
N VAL A 166 -12.80 -6.12 -9.20
CA VAL A 166 -11.84 -5.01 -9.25
C VAL A 166 -12.17 -4.05 -10.39
N ILE A 167 -12.47 -4.57 -11.57
CA ILE A 167 -12.86 -3.77 -12.75
C ILE A 167 -14.15 -3.01 -12.46
N THR A 168 -15.21 -3.70 -12.06
CA THR A 168 -16.52 -3.11 -11.75
C THR A 168 -16.40 -2.00 -10.72
N PHE A 169 -15.59 -2.18 -9.67
CA PHE A 169 -15.37 -1.15 -8.67
C PHE A 169 -14.81 0.14 -9.28
N PHE A 170 -13.74 0.04 -10.06
CA PHE A 170 -13.12 1.23 -10.66
C PHE A 170 -13.93 1.81 -11.81
N ASP A 171 -14.69 0.99 -12.54
CA ASP A 171 -15.63 1.48 -13.56
C ASP A 171 -16.80 2.26 -12.96
N VAL A 172 -17.31 1.87 -11.78
CA VAL A 172 -18.34 2.66 -11.07
C VAL A 172 -17.81 4.05 -10.71
N ILE A 173 -16.55 4.14 -10.28
CA ILE A 173 -15.93 5.42 -9.94
C ILE A 173 -15.66 6.25 -11.20
N ASP A 174 -15.19 5.61 -12.28
CA ASP A 174 -14.95 6.28 -13.55
C ASP A 174 -16.24 6.80 -14.18
N GLU A 175 -17.32 6.01 -14.17
CA GLU A 175 -18.62 6.42 -14.68
C GLU A 175 -19.22 7.58 -13.86
N ALA A 176 -19.00 7.59 -12.54
CA ALA A 176 -19.52 8.63 -11.67
C ALA A 176 -18.72 9.94 -11.73
N TRP A 177 -17.39 9.87 -11.79
CA TRP A 177 -16.53 11.06 -11.60
C TRP A 177 -15.34 11.19 -12.57
N GLY A 178 -15.15 10.25 -13.49
CA GLY A 178 -14.19 10.34 -14.60
C GLY A 178 -12.72 10.21 -14.19
N ILE A 179 -12.29 8.99 -13.83
CA ILE A 179 -10.87 8.64 -13.57
C ILE A 179 -10.04 8.83 -14.85
N ARG A 180 -10.52 8.34 -15.98
CA ARG A 180 -9.80 8.33 -17.27
C ARG A 180 -9.53 9.76 -17.77
N SER A 181 -10.36 10.74 -17.37
CA SER A 181 -10.18 12.16 -17.70
C SER A 181 -9.22 12.93 -16.77
N VAL A 182 -8.73 12.31 -15.70
CA VAL A 182 -7.86 12.99 -14.74
C VAL A 182 -6.46 13.18 -15.33
N ALA A 183 -6.09 14.43 -15.60
CA ALA A 183 -4.74 14.78 -16.05
C ALA A 183 -3.71 14.74 -14.91
N PHE A 184 -4.08 15.26 -13.74
CA PHE A 184 -3.21 15.31 -12.55
C PHE A 184 -3.98 14.92 -11.29
N LYS A 185 -3.26 14.29 -10.36
CA LYS A 185 -3.84 13.82 -9.08
C LYS A 185 -4.27 14.99 -8.20
N GLU A 186 -3.56 16.11 -8.25
CA GLU A 186 -3.87 17.29 -7.45
C GLU A 186 -5.29 17.79 -7.72
N GLY A 187 -6.03 18.06 -6.64
CA GLY A 187 -7.38 18.61 -6.75
C GLY A 187 -8.51 17.60 -7.01
N THR A 188 -8.20 16.32 -7.27
CA THR A 188 -9.16 15.27 -7.64
C THR A 188 -9.56 14.40 -6.43
N PRO A 189 -10.73 14.63 -5.79
CA PRO A 189 -11.07 13.98 -4.52
C PRO A 189 -11.32 12.48 -4.68
N HIS A 190 -11.91 12.06 -5.80
CA HIS A 190 -12.33 10.68 -6.03
C HIS A 190 -11.17 9.69 -6.23
N ILE A 191 -9.95 10.18 -6.43
CA ILE A 191 -8.72 9.37 -6.54
C ILE A 191 -7.99 9.25 -5.19
N ARG A 192 -8.39 10.05 -4.18
CA ARG A 192 -7.74 10.04 -2.88
C ARG A 192 -8.10 8.78 -2.10
N ASN A 193 -7.14 8.27 -1.32
CA ASN A 193 -7.28 7.03 -0.58
C ASN A 193 -8.52 7.00 0.31
N THR A 194 -8.78 8.06 1.10
CA THR A 194 -9.93 8.11 2.01
C THR A 194 -11.26 7.98 1.27
N PHE A 195 -11.38 8.64 0.12
CA PHE A 195 -12.57 8.53 -0.72
C PHE A 195 -12.75 7.10 -1.25
N LEU A 196 -11.70 6.54 -1.86
CA LEU A 196 -11.73 5.17 -2.40
C LEU A 196 -12.03 4.13 -1.30
N PHE A 197 -11.44 4.27 -0.11
CA PHE A 197 -11.71 3.41 1.04
C PHE A 197 -13.16 3.52 1.52
N THR A 198 -13.74 4.73 1.45
CA THR A 198 -15.12 4.97 1.85
C THR A 198 -16.09 4.29 0.90
N VAL A 199 -15.91 4.49 -0.41
CA VAL A 199 -16.74 3.84 -1.44
C VAL A 199 -16.58 2.32 -1.37
N ALA A 200 -15.35 1.81 -1.24
CA ALA A 200 -15.11 0.37 -1.07
C ALA A 200 -15.79 -0.19 0.19
N THR A 201 -15.76 0.54 1.30
CA THR A 201 -16.45 0.13 2.54
C THR A 201 -17.97 0.14 2.37
N LEU A 202 -18.52 1.15 1.69
CA LEU A 202 -19.95 1.24 1.40
C LEU A 202 -20.40 0.03 0.57
N LEU A 203 -19.68 -0.29 -0.51
CA LEU A 203 -20.01 -1.43 -1.35
C LEU A 203 -19.83 -2.75 -0.61
N ALA A 204 -18.73 -2.93 0.13
CA ALA A 204 -18.44 -4.17 0.85
C ALA A 204 -19.49 -4.55 1.91
N LYS A 205 -20.10 -3.56 2.57
CA LYS A 205 -21.05 -3.80 3.67
C LYS A 205 -22.46 -4.09 3.23
N ASN A 206 -22.84 -3.56 2.08
CA ASN A 206 -24.22 -3.55 1.67
C ASN A 206 -24.40 -4.69 0.67
N SER A 207 -24.92 -5.82 1.16
CA SER A 207 -25.11 -7.06 0.37
C SER A 207 -25.94 -6.87 -0.88
N MET A 208 -26.75 -5.80 -0.97
CA MET A 208 -27.49 -5.45 -2.19
C MET A 208 -26.61 -5.16 -3.41
N PHE A 209 -25.31 -4.90 -3.20
CA PHE A 209 -24.34 -4.71 -4.29
C PHE A 209 -23.60 -6.01 -4.66
N TRP A 210 -24.01 -7.16 -4.10
CA TRP A 210 -23.30 -8.41 -4.27
C TRP A 210 -24.24 -9.55 -4.64
N GLU A 211 -23.88 -10.29 -5.68
CA GLU A 211 -24.54 -11.53 -6.08
C GLU A 211 -23.52 -12.66 -6.07
N LYS A 212 -23.65 -13.59 -5.10
CA LYS A 212 -22.78 -14.79 -5.01
C LYS A 212 -21.27 -14.47 -5.17
N ASP A 213 -20.80 -13.50 -4.38
CA ASP A 213 -19.42 -12.97 -4.35
C ASP A 213 -18.99 -12.11 -5.55
N GLU A 214 -19.92 -11.79 -6.45
CA GLU A 214 -19.69 -10.89 -7.58
C GLU A 214 -20.29 -9.50 -7.29
N LEU A 215 -19.50 -8.45 -7.49
CA LEU A 215 -19.93 -7.07 -7.27
C LEU A 215 -20.86 -6.63 -8.40
N THR A 216 -22.11 -6.37 -8.07
CA THR A 216 -23.15 -5.90 -8.97
C THR A 216 -23.69 -4.56 -8.46
N VAL A 217 -23.27 -3.44 -9.06
CA VAL A 217 -23.78 -2.11 -8.71
C VAL A 217 -24.87 -1.71 -9.70
N PRO A 218 -26.15 -1.66 -9.31
CA PRO A 218 -27.26 -1.35 -10.21
C PRO A 218 -27.15 0.04 -10.83
N GLN A 219 -27.70 0.23 -12.04
CA GLN A 219 -27.59 1.49 -12.77
C GLN A 219 -28.19 2.69 -12.02
N GLU A 220 -29.28 2.48 -11.26
CA GLU A 220 -29.87 3.52 -10.42
C GLU A 220 -28.90 4.02 -9.35
N ASP A 221 -28.12 3.11 -8.78
CA ASP A 221 -27.14 3.45 -7.75
C ASP A 221 -25.90 4.11 -8.35
N ARG A 222 -25.49 3.71 -9.56
CA ARG A 222 -24.47 4.42 -10.34
C ARG A 222 -24.87 5.87 -10.62
N LYS A 223 -26.14 6.12 -10.99
CA LYS A 223 -26.67 7.48 -11.15
C LYS A 223 -26.63 8.28 -9.85
N ARG A 224 -26.92 7.65 -8.70
CA ARG A 224 -26.83 8.29 -7.38
C ARG A 224 -25.38 8.61 -6.99
N PHE A 225 -24.42 7.72 -7.27
CA PHE A 225 -23.00 8.02 -7.09
C PHE A 225 -22.59 9.25 -7.91
N ARG A 226 -23.00 9.33 -9.17
CA ARG A 226 -22.72 10.47 -10.05
C ARG A 226 -23.28 11.79 -9.53
N SER A 227 -24.43 11.78 -8.84
CA SER A 227 -25.04 12.97 -8.26
C SER A 227 -24.45 13.37 -6.90
N PHE A 228 -23.51 12.59 -6.35
CA PHE A 228 -22.84 12.94 -5.09
C PHE A 228 -22.02 14.22 -5.25
N PRO A 229 -22.14 15.21 -4.34
CA PRO A 229 -21.56 16.55 -4.51
C PRO A 229 -20.05 16.55 -4.27
N LEU A 230 -19.27 15.99 -5.22
CA LEU A 230 -17.81 15.84 -5.10
C LEU A 230 -17.07 17.19 -4.94
N ASN A 231 -17.64 18.26 -5.50
CA ASN A 231 -17.08 19.61 -5.46
C ASN A 231 -17.42 20.38 -4.17
N ASP A 232 -18.25 19.82 -3.29
CA ASP A 232 -18.52 20.42 -1.98
C ASP A 232 -17.20 20.53 -1.18
N PRO A 233 -16.86 21.71 -0.63
CA PRO A 233 -15.62 21.90 0.12
C PRO A 233 -15.43 20.91 1.27
N ASN A 234 -16.49 20.52 1.97
CA ASN A 234 -16.44 19.55 3.05
C ASN A 234 -16.06 18.17 2.52
N VAL A 235 -16.67 17.74 1.41
CA VAL A 235 -16.33 16.46 0.76
C VAL A 235 -14.87 16.45 0.28
N ARG A 236 -14.40 17.54 -0.34
CA ARG A 236 -13.01 17.67 -0.80
C ARG A 236 -12.01 17.57 0.35
N ASN A 237 -12.31 18.23 1.47
CA ASN A 237 -11.47 18.22 2.67
C ASN A 237 -11.44 16.83 3.31
N LEU A 238 -12.61 16.22 3.52
CA LEU A 238 -12.73 14.88 4.09
C LEU A 238 -12.01 13.82 3.24
N SER A 239 -12.08 13.93 1.91
CA SER A 239 -11.42 13.00 0.99
C SER A 239 -9.89 13.01 1.10
N GLY A 240 -9.29 14.08 1.60
CA GLY A 240 -7.84 14.19 1.84
C GLY A 240 -7.42 13.91 3.28
N ALA A 241 -8.36 13.86 4.22
CA ALA A 241 -8.09 13.72 5.64
C ALA A 241 -8.06 12.25 6.09
N GLY A 242 -7.32 11.97 7.17
CA GLY A 242 -7.24 10.64 7.79
C GLY A 242 -8.17 10.46 8.98
N GLY A 243 -8.25 9.25 9.53
CA GLY A 243 -8.95 8.96 10.78
C GLY A 243 -10.46 9.21 10.70
N ARG A 244 -10.99 10.04 11.61
CA ARG A 244 -12.44 10.35 11.75
C ARG A 244 -13.06 10.87 10.46
N ALA A 245 -12.29 11.48 9.56
CA ALA A 245 -12.79 11.96 8.27
C ALA A 245 -13.42 10.84 7.42
N THR A 246 -12.89 9.62 7.50
CA THR A 246 -13.43 8.45 6.80
C THR A 246 -14.84 8.11 7.29
N HIS A 247 -15.09 8.24 8.59
CA HIS A 247 -16.39 7.97 9.21
C HIS A 247 -17.44 9.00 8.76
N ILE A 248 -17.08 10.28 8.81
CA ILE A 248 -17.96 11.38 8.39
C ILE A 248 -18.27 11.26 6.90
N LEU A 249 -17.25 11.01 6.06
CA LEU A 249 -17.46 10.83 4.63
C LEU A 249 -18.35 9.62 4.33
N TYR A 250 -18.22 8.54 5.10
CA TYR A 250 -19.10 7.38 5.00
C TYR A 250 -20.56 7.72 5.32
N GLN A 251 -20.80 8.47 6.41
CA GLN A 251 -22.16 8.92 6.77
C GLN A 251 -22.77 9.78 5.67
N LEU A 252 -22.03 10.76 5.13
CA LEU A 252 -22.48 11.58 4.01
C LEU A 252 -22.86 10.73 2.78
N PHE A 253 -22.07 9.70 2.46
CA PHE A 253 -22.39 8.77 1.39
C PHE A 253 -23.67 7.98 1.67
N VAL A 254 -23.84 7.45 2.87
CA VAL A 254 -25.03 6.69 3.25
C VAL A 254 -26.28 7.56 3.18
N GLU A 255 -26.25 8.76 3.76
CA GLU A 255 -27.36 9.71 3.72
C GLU A 255 -27.74 10.08 2.29
N HIS A 256 -26.76 10.43 1.45
CA HIS A 256 -26.98 10.74 0.05
C HIS A 256 -27.58 9.56 -0.72
N MET A 257 -27.03 8.36 -0.54
CA MET A 257 -27.51 7.17 -1.24
C MET A 257 -28.89 6.72 -0.77
N ASN A 258 -29.23 6.97 0.51
CA ASN A 258 -30.53 6.68 1.09
C ASN A 258 -31.60 7.74 0.77
N HIS A 259 -31.20 8.93 0.32
CA HIS A 259 -32.13 10.00 0.00
C HIS A 259 -33.19 9.52 -1.03
N GLY A 260 -34.47 9.61 -0.65
CA GLY A 260 -35.59 9.14 -1.48
C GLY A 260 -35.77 7.62 -1.57
N ARG A 261 -34.99 6.79 -0.85
CA ARG A 261 -35.23 5.34 -0.75
C ARG A 261 -36.30 5.03 0.29
N ARG A 262 -37.38 4.36 -0.14
CA ARG A 262 -38.45 3.86 0.75
C ARG A 262 -38.14 2.48 1.35
N SER A 263 -37.34 1.65 0.67
CA SER A 263 -36.91 0.32 1.10
C SER A 263 -35.43 0.07 0.76
N ARG A 264 -34.82 -0.99 1.31
CA ARG A 264 -33.40 -1.36 1.09
C ARG A 264 -32.42 -0.20 1.34
N LYS A 265 -32.56 0.44 2.51
CA LYS A 265 -31.63 1.49 2.95
C LYS A 265 -30.26 0.87 3.27
N LEU A 266 -29.20 1.61 2.94
CA LEU A 266 -27.83 1.28 3.29
C LEU A 266 -27.62 1.42 4.80
N SER A 267 -26.76 0.57 5.36
CA SER A 267 -26.45 0.56 6.79
C SER A 267 -25.57 1.75 7.20
N GLU A 268 -26.00 2.47 8.23
CA GLU A 268 -25.28 3.59 8.84
C GLU A 268 -24.14 3.14 9.77
N THR A 269 -24.14 1.88 10.22
CA THR A 269 -23.16 1.39 11.20
C THR A 269 -21.78 1.28 10.57
N VAL A 270 -20.81 2.10 11.02
CA VAL A 270 -19.40 1.97 10.62
C VAL A 270 -18.80 0.70 11.24
N PHE A 271 -17.89 -0.02 10.55
CA PHE A 271 -17.27 -1.21 11.14
C PHE A 271 -16.61 -0.76 12.44
N GLY A 272 -16.92 -1.43 13.54
CA GLY A 272 -16.28 -1.18 14.82
C GLY A 272 -14.77 -1.32 14.70
N HIS A 273 -14.08 -0.18 14.71
CA HIS A 273 -12.90 -0.07 15.54
C HIS A 273 -13.31 0.79 16.72
N ALA A 274 -13.31 0.15 17.89
CA ALA A 274 -12.94 0.82 19.12
C ALA A 274 -11.65 1.61 18.82
N TYR A 275 -11.79 2.89 18.54
CA TYR A 275 -10.77 3.81 18.99
C TYR A 275 -10.84 3.74 20.51
N PRO A 276 -9.76 3.40 21.24
CA PRO A 276 -9.70 3.84 22.60
C PRO A 276 -9.88 5.35 22.53
N ILE A 277 -11.00 5.82 23.09
CA ILE A 277 -11.09 7.20 23.53
C ILE A 277 -9.91 7.29 24.49
N ALA A 278 -8.86 8.00 24.06
CA ALA A 278 -7.93 8.53 25.03
C ALA A 278 -8.79 9.51 25.84
N ASP A 279 -9.32 9.02 26.96
CA ASP A 279 -9.82 9.87 28.01
C ASP A 279 -8.65 10.79 28.35
N GLY A 280 -8.88 12.08 28.10
CA GLY A 280 -8.02 13.11 28.60
C GLY A 280 -8.22 13.24 30.10
N ALA A 281 -7.10 13.46 30.79
CA ALA A 281 -6.93 13.69 32.23
C ALA A 281 -6.99 12.44 33.13
#